data_AF-A0A955QQG3-F1
#
_entry.id   AF-A0A955QQG3-F1
#
_cell.length_a   1.000
_cell.length_b   1.000
_cell.length_c   1.000
_cell.angle_alpha   90.00
_cell.angle_beta   90.00
_cell.angle_gamma   90.00
#
_symmetry.space_group_name_H-M   'P 1'
#
loop_
_entity.id
_entity.type
_entity.pdbx_description
1 polymer ?
#
loop_
_entity_poly.entity_id
_entity_poly.type
_entity_poly.pdbx_seq_one_letter_code
_entity_poly.pdbx_strand_id
1 'polypeptide(L)'
;DSKTGKKVIQLNAPALAVLDQLPRIEENPYVCCGQRLGKGLVNIHRGWFDIRDQAGLPDVRLHDLRHSFASVAASAGTSLYVIGSLLGHTQPSTTARYAHLHQDPLREASEAIAQRIHAAMNPASEKGEVISIPKSLRKKAQ
;
A
#
# COMPACT_ATOMS: atom_id res chain seq x y z
N ASP A 1 -14.20 19.97 7.32
CA ASP A 1 -13.68 20.10 8.69
C ASP A 1 -13.38 18.70 9.23
N SER A 2 -12.11 18.36 9.40
CA SER A 2 -11.71 17.10 10.01
C SER A 2 -11.35 17.42 11.45
N LYS A 3 -11.92 16.70 12.42
CA LYS A 3 -11.58 16.80 13.86
C LYS A 3 -10.09 16.49 14.17
N THR A 4 -9.28 16.24 13.15
CA THR A 4 -7.89 15.75 13.22
C THR A 4 -7.01 16.50 12.24
N GLY A 5 -6.97 17.84 12.33
CA GLY A 5 -5.96 18.69 11.70
C GLY A 5 -5.74 18.51 10.18
N LYS A 6 -4.62 19.07 9.69
CA LYS A 6 -4.14 18.86 8.32
C LYS A 6 -3.43 17.50 8.25
N LYS A 7 -3.73 16.71 7.22
CA LYS A 7 -3.04 15.43 6.95
C LYS A 7 -2.38 15.51 5.58
N VAL A 8 -1.13 15.04 5.50
CA VAL A 8 -0.43 14.88 4.23
C VAL A 8 -0.89 13.57 3.62
N ILE A 9 -1.37 13.61 2.38
CA ILE A 9 -1.75 12.43 1.60
C ILE A 9 -0.77 12.33 0.42
N GLN A 10 -0.23 11.14 0.20
CA GLN A 10 0.62 10.86 -0.95
C GLN A 10 -0.25 10.64 -2.18
N LEU A 11 -0.04 11.44 -3.22
CA LEU A 11 -0.72 11.28 -4.51
C LEU A 11 0.16 10.49 -5.46
N ASN A 12 -0.44 9.57 -6.21
CA ASN A 12 0.26 8.81 -7.24
C ASN A 12 0.31 9.60 -8.56
N ALA A 13 1.18 9.17 -9.47
CA ALA A 13 1.35 9.84 -10.76
C ALA A 13 0.04 9.96 -11.57
N PRO A 14 -0.84 8.93 -11.64
CA PRO A 14 -2.13 9.06 -12.31
C PRO A 14 -3.04 10.14 -11.69
N ALA A 15 -3.09 10.23 -10.36
CA ALA A 15 -3.87 11.27 -9.69
C ALA A 15 -3.32 12.67 -9.99
N LEU A 16 -1.99 12.84 -9.96
CA LEU A 16 -1.36 14.11 -10.32
C LEU A 16 -1.65 14.49 -11.77
N ALA A 17 -1.55 13.55 -12.71
CA ALA A 17 -1.87 13.80 -14.11
C ALA A 17 -3.32 14.27 -14.33
N VAL A 18 -4.29 13.72 -13.58
CA VAL A 18 -5.67 14.20 -13.60
C VAL A 18 -5.77 15.62 -13.06
N LEU A 19 -5.09 15.92 -11.95
CA LEU A 19 -5.12 17.25 -11.33
C LEU A 19 -4.45 18.33 -12.18
N ASP A 20 -3.43 17.97 -12.96
CA ASP A 20 -2.71 18.89 -13.85
C ASP A 20 -3.55 19.28 -15.07
N GLN A 21 -4.49 18.42 -15.48
CA GLN A 21 -5.43 18.72 -16.58
C GLN A 21 -6.60 19.61 -16.15
N LEU A 22 -6.81 19.83 -14.85
CA LEU A 22 -7.91 20.66 -14.38
C LEU A 22 -7.63 22.14 -14.64
N PRO A 23 -8.60 22.90 -15.20
CA PRO A 23 -8.44 24.33 -15.41
C PRO A 23 -8.26 25.05 -14.07
N ARG A 24 -7.26 25.92 -14.00
CA ARG A 24 -6.99 26.78 -12.85
C ARG A 24 -7.69 28.12 -13.04
N ILE A 25 -8.48 28.53 -12.06
CA ILE A 25 -9.11 29.84 -12.04
C ILE A 25 -8.19 30.79 -11.29
N GLU A 26 -7.86 31.92 -11.92
CA GLU A 26 -7.04 32.96 -11.30
C GLU A 26 -7.67 33.44 -9.98
N GLU A 27 -6.82 33.72 -8.98
CA GLU A 27 -7.23 34.13 -7.63
C GLU A 27 -8.14 33.14 -6.86
N ASN A 28 -8.34 31.91 -7.35
CA ASN A 28 -9.10 30.88 -6.65
C ASN A 28 -8.18 29.83 -6.00
N PRO A 29 -8.13 29.73 -4.66
CA PRO A 29 -7.22 28.81 -3.98
C PRO A 29 -7.66 27.33 -4.01
N TYR A 30 -8.86 27.02 -4.54
CA TYR A 30 -9.42 25.67 -4.52
C TYR A 30 -9.17 24.91 -5.82
N VAL A 31 -8.83 23.62 -5.70
CA VAL A 31 -8.72 22.70 -6.86
C VAL A 31 -10.11 22.44 -7.46
N CYS A 32 -11.07 22.04 -6.62
CA CYS A 32 -12.46 21.90 -7.02
C CYS A 32 -13.18 23.22 -6.79
N CYS A 33 -13.31 24.03 -7.84
CA CYS A 33 -13.96 25.34 -7.78
C CYS A 33 -15.49 25.20 -7.62
N GLY A 34 -16.07 26.06 -6.80
CA GLY A 34 -17.53 26.21 -6.69
C GLY A 34 -18.08 27.17 -7.74
N GLN A 35 -19.40 27.33 -7.75
CA GLN A 35 -20.08 28.23 -8.71
C GLN A 35 -19.81 29.72 -8.43
N ARG A 36 -19.36 30.07 -7.21
CA ARG A 36 -19.01 31.45 -6.83
C ARG A 36 -17.49 31.62 -6.89
N LEU A 37 -17.04 32.74 -7.45
CA LEU A 37 -15.62 33.08 -7.54
C LEU A 37 -14.96 33.08 -6.15
N GLY A 38 -13.75 32.52 -6.07
CA GLY A 38 -12.99 32.41 -4.82
C GLY A 38 -13.55 31.42 -3.79
N LYS A 39 -14.57 30.64 -4.14
CA LYS A 39 -15.14 29.59 -3.27
C LYS A 39 -14.90 28.21 -3.86
N GLY A 40 -14.66 27.24 -2.97
CA GLY A 40 -14.56 25.83 -3.33
C GLY A 40 -15.92 25.17 -3.48
N LEU A 41 -15.93 24.00 -4.11
CA LEU A 41 -17.10 23.13 -4.19
C LEU A 41 -17.50 22.67 -2.78
N VAL A 42 -18.73 22.98 -2.37
CA VAL A 42 -19.23 22.66 -1.02
C VAL A 42 -19.90 21.28 -0.98
N ASN A 43 -20.57 20.89 -2.06
CA ASN A 43 -21.31 19.64 -2.15
C ASN A 43 -21.01 18.94 -3.46
N ILE A 44 -20.51 17.70 -3.37
CA ILE A 44 -20.20 16.85 -4.52
C ILE A 44 -21.36 15.91 -4.90
N HIS A 45 -22.40 15.79 -4.07
CA HIS A 45 -23.47 14.81 -4.27
C HIS A 45 -24.07 14.88 -5.66
N ARG A 46 -24.48 16.07 -6.12
CA ARG A 46 -25.07 16.23 -7.46
C ARG A 46 -24.13 15.75 -8.57
N GLY A 47 -22.89 16.23 -8.57
CA GLY A 47 -21.89 15.79 -9.54
C GLY A 47 -21.63 14.28 -9.46
N TRP A 48 -21.64 13.70 -8.26
CA TRP A 48 -21.52 12.25 -8.07
C TRP A 48 -22.73 11.48 -8.65
N PHE A 49 -23.95 11.97 -8.47
CA PHE A 49 -25.15 11.39 -9.06
C PHE A 49 -25.08 11.41 -10.60
N ASP A 50 -24.64 12.53 -11.18
CA ASP A 50 -24.49 12.65 -12.64
C ASP A 50 -23.40 11.70 -13.18
N ILE A 51 -22.25 11.64 -12.51
CA ILE A 51 -21.12 10.76 -12.89
C ILE A 51 -21.54 9.28 -12.83
N ARG A 52 -22.18 8.86 -11.74
CA ARG A 52 -22.54 7.44 -11.57
C ARG A 52 -23.66 7.01 -12.52
N ASP A 53 -24.57 7.91 -12.88
CA ASP A 53 -25.62 7.66 -13.86
C ASP A 53 -25.02 7.47 -15.27
N GLN A 54 -24.14 8.38 -15.67
CA GLN A 54 -23.39 8.27 -16.94
C GLN A 54 -22.50 7.03 -17.01
N ALA A 55 -21.95 6.59 -15.87
CA ALA A 55 -21.17 5.37 -15.78
C ALA A 55 -22.01 4.07 -15.73
N GLY A 56 -23.35 4.16 -15.67
CA GLY A 56 -24.23 2.99 -15.53
C GLY A 56 -24.14 2.31 -14.15
N LEU A 57 -23.79 3.06 -13.11
CA LEU A 57 -23.52 2.58 -11.75
C LEU A 57 -24.42 3.29 -10.70
N PRO A 58 -25.76 3.19 -10.79
CA PRO A 58 -26.67 4.00 -9.99
C PRO A 58 -26.61 3.72 -8.48
N ASP A 59 -26.13 2.55 -8.07
CA ASP A 59 -26.10 2.17 -6.66
C ASP A 59 -24.77 2.48 -5.96
N VAL A 60 -23.74 2.89 -6.72
CA VAL A 60 -22.41 3.16 -6.17
C VAL A 60 -22.42 4.47 -5.38
N ARG A 61 -21.89 4.39 -4.16
CA ARG A 61 -21.69 5.51 -3.23
C ARG A 61 -20.25 5.97 -3.28
N LEU A 62 -20.01 7.23 -2.94
CA LEU A 62 -18.65 7.78 -2.88
C LEU A 62 -17.72 7.00 -1.92
N HIS A 63 -18.28 6.43 -0.84
CA HIS A 63 -17.54 5.59 0.10
C HIS A 63 -17.11 4.24 -0.50
N ASP A 64 -17.81 3.76 -1.52
CA ASP A 64 -17.48 2.49 -2.18
C ASP A 64 -16.19 2.62 -2.99
N LEU A 65 -15.87 3.82 -3.49
CA LEU A 65 -14.56 4.10 -4.10
C LEU A 65 -13.42 3.91 -3.10
N ARG A 66 -13.60 4.40 -1.86
CA ARG A 66 -12.63 4.20 -0.79
C ARG A 66 -12.49 2.72 -0.43
N HIS A 67 -13.60 1.98 -0.37
CA HIS A 67 -13.59 0.54 -0.14
C HIS A 67 -12.90 -0.22 -1.28
N SER A 68 -13.13 0.19 -2.53
CA SER A 68 -12.52 -0.41 -3.71
C SER A 68 -11.01 -0.23 -3.71
N PHE A 69 -10.51 0.98 -3.44
CA PHE A 69 -9.08 1.24 -3.30
C PHE A 69 -8.42 0.33 -2.26
N ALA A 70 -9.03 0.21 -1.08
CA ALA A 70 -8.53 -0.64 -0.01
C ALA A 70 -8.55 -2.13 -0.36
N SER A 71 -9.60 -2.57 -1.06
CA SER A 71 -9.77 -3.97 -1.46
C SER A 71 -8.75 -4.39 -2.50
N VAL A 72 -8.48 -3.52 -3.49
CA VAL A 72 -7.42 -3.73 -4.49
C VAL A 72 -6.05 -3.79 -3.82
N ALA A 73 -5.76 -2.86 -2.90
CA ALA A 73 -4.48 -2.83 -2.19
C ALA A 73 -4.26 -4.09 -1.32
N ALA A 74 -5.29 -4.54 -0.61
CA ALA A 74 -5.23 -5.76 0.21
C ALA A 74 -5.05 -7.02 -0.66
N SER A 75 -5.78 -7.09 -1.78
CA SER A 75 -5.66 -8.20 -2.73
C SER A 75 -4.27 -8.25 -3.37
N ALA A 76 -3.62 -7.10 -3.56
CA ALA A 76 -2.24 -6.98 -4.03
C ALA A 76 -1.18 -7.26 -2.95
N GLY A 77 -1.58 -7.72 -1.75
CA GLY A 77 -0.65 -8.07 -0.68
C GLY A 77 -0.13 -6.87 0.13
N THR A 78 -0.69 -5.66 -0.04
CA THR A 78 -0.27 -4.49 0.74
C THR A 78 -0.68 -4.64 2.20
N SER A 79 0.23 -4.39 3.13
CA SER A 79 -0.07 -4.55 4.56
C SER A 79 -1.20 -3.61 5.02
N LEU A 80 -2.03 -4.09 5.95
CA LEU A 80 -3.15 -3.31 6.51
C LEU A 80 -2.69 -1.99 7.17
N TYR A 81 -1.47 -1.96 7.71
CA TYR A 81 -0.87 -0.73 8.25
C TYR A 81 -0.67 0.34 7.16
N VAL A 82 -0.11 -0.06 6.01
CA VAL A 82 0.13 0.84 4.88
C VAL A 82 -1.21 1.29 4.29
N ILE A 83 -2.16 0.37 4.11
CA ILE A 83 -3.51 0.70 3.62
C ILE A 83 -4.20 1.72 4.55
N GLY A 84 -4.15 1.49 5.86
CA GLY A 84 -4.74 2.41 6.84
C GLY A 84 -4.13 3.80 6.79
N SER A 85 -2.81 3.87 6.62
CA SER A 85 -2.07 5.13 6.49
C SER A 85 -2.45 5.89 5.21
N LEU A 86 -2.53 5.19 4.07
CA LEU A 86 -2.97 5.76 2.79
C LEU A 86 -4.40 6.30 2.83
N LEU A 87 -5.29 5.63 3.58
CA LEU A 87 -6.68 6.04 3.75
C LEU A 87 -6.88 7.10 4.84
N GLY A 88 -5.84 7.43 5.61
CA GLY A 88 -5.90 8.36 6.72
C GLY A 88 -6.69 7.85 7.93
N HIS A 89 -6.85 6.53 8.07
CA HIS A 89 -7.49 5.90 9.21
C HIS A 89 -6.62 6.06 10.46
N THR A 90 -7.22 6.56 11.54
CA THR A 90 -6.54 6.69 12.83
C THR A 90 -6.62 5.41 13.67
N GLN A 91 -7.63 4.58 13.42
CA GLN A 91 -7.85 3.33 14.13
C GLN A 91 -7.55 2.14 13.21
N PRO A 92 -6.68 1.20 13.62
CA PRO A 92 -6.41 -0.02 12.85
C PRO A 92 -7.65 -0.88 12.60
N SER A 93 -8.62 -0.86 13.52
CA SER A 93 -9.90 -1.58 13.42
C SER A 93 -10.68 -1.24 12.14
N THR A 94 -10.61 0.01 11.67
CA THR A 94 -11.28 0.43 10.43
C THR A 94 -10.71 -0.26 9.19
N THR A 95 -9.42 -0.63 9.21
CA THR A 95 -8.75 -1.31 8.11
C THR A 95 -8.79 -2.83 8.23
N ALA A 96 -9.01 -3.37 9.44
CA ALA A 96 -9.09 -4.82 9.69
C ALA A 96 -10.15 -5.53 8.84
N ARG A 97 -11.20 -4.82 8.41
CA ARG A 97 -12.19 -5.31 7.45
C ARG A 97 -11.57 -5.93 6.21
N TYR A 98 -10.43 -5.46 5.72
CA TYR A 98 -9.81 -5.94 4.47
C TYR A 98 -8.85 -7.12 4.67
N ALA A 99 -8.63 -7.57 5.90
CA ALA A 99 -7.68 -8.65 6.22
C ALA A 99 -7.98 -9.95 5.46
N HIS A 100 -9.24 -10.22 5.15
CA HIS A 100 -9.67 -11.44 4.46
C HIS A 100 -9.39 -11.46 2.95
N LEU A 101 -9.08 -10.30 2.34
CA LEU A 101 -8.83 -10.19 0.89
C LEU A 101 -7.39 -10.52 0.50
N HIS A 102 -6.52 -10.64 1.48
CA HIS A 102 -5.15 -11.06 1.33
C HIS A 102 -5.11 -12.51 0.82
N GLN A 103 -4.52 -12.75 -0.36
CA GLN A 103 -4.22 -14.10 -0.86
C GLN A 103 -3.29 -14.80 0.14
N ASP A 104 -3.59 -16.04 0.55
CA ASP A 104 -3.00 -16.79 1.70
C ASP A 104 -1.58 -16.32 2.12
N PRO A 105 -1.47 -15.17 2.82
CA PRO A 105 -0.17 -14.54 3.06
C PRO A 105 0.53 -15.27 4.18
N LEU A 106 -0.22 -15.99 5.01
CA LEU A 106 0.31 -16.83 6.06
C LEU A 106 1.14 -17.94 5.43
N ARG A 107 0.62 -18.59 4.38
CA ARG A 107 1.38 -19.61 3.65
C ARG A 107 2.58 -19.02 2.93
N GLU A 108 2.41 -17.96 2.14
CA GLU A 108 3.52 -17.33 1.41
C GLU A 108 4.59 -16.76 2.35
N ALA A 109 4.19 -16.08 3.42
CA ALA A 109 5.12 -15.55 4.42
C ALA A 109 5.82 -16.68 5.18
N SER A 110 5.11 -17.74 5.54
CA SER A 110 5.72 -18.92 6.17
C SER A 110 6.77 -19.53 5.27
N GLU A 111 6.48 -19.69 3.98
CA GLU A 111 7.42 -20.22 2.99
C GLU A 111 8.64 -19.30 2.83
N ALA A 112 8.42 -17.99 2.66
CA ALA A 112 9.50 -17.02 2.53
C ALA A 112 10.40 -16.94 3.78
N ILE A 113 9.81 -17.03 4.98
CA ILE A 113 10.54 -17.09 6.25
C ILE A 113 11.36 -18.38 6.32
N ALA A 114 10.74 -19.53 6.00
CA ALA A 114 11.42 -20.83 6.00
C ALA A 114 12.63 -20.82 5.05
N GLN A 115 12.48 -20.28 3.84
CA GLN A 115 13.57 -20.17 2.86
C GLN A 115 14.71 -19.27 3.36
N ARG A 116 14.38 -18.11 3.96
CA ARG A 116 15.40 -17.22 4.55
C ARG A 116 16.17 -17.87 5.69
N ILE A 117 15.46 -18.55 6.58
CA ILE A 117 16.09 -19.29 7.69
C ILE A 117 16.96 -20.42 7.11
N HIS A 118 16.44 -21.20 6.16
CA HIS A 118 17.18 -22.28 5.52
C HIS A 118 18.48 -21.78 4.85
N ALA A 119 18.41 -20.67 4.11
CA ALA A 119 19.59 -20.07 3.49
C ALA A 119 20.61 -19.54 4.52
N ALA A 120 20.15 -19.00 5.65
CA ALA A 120 21.04 -18.55 6.73
C ALA A 120 21.66 -19.73 7.51
N MET A 121 20.96 -20.86 7.59
CA MET A 121 21.43 -22.10 8.24
C MET A 121 22.35 -22.94 7.33
N ASN A 122 22.17 -22.84 6.02
CA ASN A 122 23.06 -23.40 4.99
C ASN A 122 23.68 -22.25 4.17
N PRO A 123 24.54 -21.39 4.78
CA PRO A 123 25.43 -20.60 3.94
C PRO A 123 26.20 -21.62 3.11
N ALA A 124 26.31 -21.38 1.80
CA ALA A 124 26.78 -22.32 0.80
C ALA A 124 27.75 -23.36 1.37
N SER A 125 27.54 -24.62 0.97
CA SER A 125 28.61 -25.61 0.91
C SER A 125 29.71 -25.08 0.00
N GLU A 126 30.46 -24.06 0.46
CA GLU A 126 31.87 -23.95 0.22
C GLU A 126 32.39 -25.26 0.79
N LYS A 127 32.59 -26.23 -0.11
CA LYS A 127 33.38 -27.41 0.17
C LYS A 127 34.70 -26.89 0.71
N GLY A 128 34.82 -26.78 2.04
CA GLY A 128 36.07 -26.47 2.69
C GLY A 128 37.08 -27.45 2.13
N GLU A 129 38.10 -26.93 1.48
CA GLU A 129 39.13 -27.75 0.85
C GLU A 129 39.76 -28.60 1.96
N VAL A 130 39.50 -29.91 1.92
CA VAL A 130 40.04 -30.85 2.90
C VAL A 130 41.51 -31.06 2.56
N ILE A 131 42.37 -30.20 3.12
CA ILE A 131 43.81 -30.36 3.03
C ILE A 131 44.21 -31.50 3.98
N SER A 132 44.52 -32.67 3.44
CA SER A 132 45.03 -33.79 4.21
C SER A 132 46.43 -33.47 4.75
N ILE A 133 46.54 -33.33 6.07
CA ILE A 133 47.82 -33.14 6.74
C ILE A 133 48.62 -34.46 6.64
N PRO A 134 49.84 -34.46 6.05
CA PRO A 134 50.64 -35.67 5.94
C PRO A 134 51.06 -36.18 7.33
N LYS A 135 50.96 -37.51 7.53
CA LYS A 135 51.22 -38.24 8.79
C LYS A 135 52.70 -38.26 9.24
N SER A 136 53.54 -37.32 8.84
CA SER A 136 54.98 -37.33 9.10
C SER A 136 55.40 -36.41 10.27
N LEU A 137 54.69 -36.44 11.40
CA LEU A 137 55.17 -35.84 12.66
C LEU A 137 54.83 -36.67 13.91
N ARG A 138 54.69 -38.01 13.80
CA ARG A 138 54.88 -38.90 14.96
C ARG A 138 56.38 -39.11 15.18
N LYS A 139 57.07 -38.10 15.73
CA LYS A 139 58.36 -38.35 16.38
C LYS A 139 58.10 -39.12 17.67
N LYS A 140 58.64 -40.34 17.74
CA LYS A 140 58.80 -41.12 18.98
C LYS A 140 59.50 -40.24 20.02
N ALA A 141 58.88 -40.03 21.16
CA ALA A 141 59.58 -39.71 22.39
C ALA A 141 59.75 -41.03 23.15
N GLN A 142 61.02 -41.42 23.29
CA GLN A 142 61.52 -42.42 24.23
C GLN A 142 61.60 -41.79 25.62
#